data_AF-A0A364LIG0-F1
#
_entry.id   AF-A0A364LIG0-F1
#
_cell.length_a   1.000
_cell.length_b   1.000
_cell.length_c   1.000
_cell.angle_alpha   90.00
_cell.angle_beta   90.00
_cell.angle_gamma   90.00
#
_symmetry.space_group_name_H-M   'P 1'
#
loop_
_entity.id
_entity.type
_entity.pdbx_description
1 polymer ?
#
loop_
_entity_poly.entity_id
_entity_poly.type
_entity_poly.pdbx_seq_one_letter_code
_entity_poly.pdbx_strand_id
1 'polypeptide(L)'
;MKNSMFKQEQATSSPAIKPVIDLQGFEISSKQRPVPALPSITEELLQNLQNHLGNKFVAEELINKLPKVDLHVHGEAGFITVKRAREIAARNGLQFREDLVHESGNLFKYRGVEDFQGFLDDFFEISDFIRTPQDIEDIAYDFYRYCYENNVIFALPGISWVQCKKYMSFTDFNQAYNRALVRGMQDFGEISVLRLRYYQERHHYPEPFNEIWKDLKDCPNGLITTIGLAGNEGPFPFELFKEFYKEGKELRLSAENPAWYFTAHMEKSSDAKIILESTELLDWVAHGQNSADEEEYLNIMKDKGVTLESCPISDITVYPNEIPGLDKHKQFIKFLEKQIISLNSDDPAFFGGVDRVYRQVFAAKLADLQQLLQCTVNGLLPAQHATQEELKQNQPVFYQDQQRIAMAGLLKVQFFQYYCMMLPALLNLSSESAKKLFAINLKTSEASLAELLSEFRPVADESISNALSGMLQCKCKIRSLSQAILQTTVDLHKIYIQKCENAETNQDDNEADDKNDFGHAVASSILCLNGMLS
;
A
#
# COMPACT_ATOMS: atom_id res chain seq x y z
N MET A 1 35.49 26.61 57.94
CA MET A 1 34.08 26.43 58.34
C MET A 1 33.17 26.40 57.13
N LYS A 2 32.53 25.24 56.93
CA LYS A 2 31.15 25.03 56.43
C LYS A 2 30.86 25.34 54.95
N ASN A 3 30.11 24.56 54.18
CA ASN A 3 29.40 23.26 54.28
C ASN A 3 29.13 22.85 52.81
N SER A 4 29.47 21.65 52.34
CA SER A 4 28.56 20.50 52.25
C SER A 4 27.13 20.84 51.80
N MET A 5 26.75 20.48 50.57
CA MET A 5 25.42 19.90 50.31
C MET A 5 25.43 19.05 49.04
N PHE A 6 25.39 17.73 49.27
CA PHE A 6 24.95 16.70 48.34
C PHE A 6 23.57 17.05 47.77
N LYS A 7 23.40 16.98 46.44
CA LYS A 7 22.07 16.80 45.84
C LYS A 7 21.86 15.31 45.63
N GLN A 8 20.85 14.78 46.32
CA GLN A 8 20.33 13.43 46.14
C GLN A 8 19.92 13.22 44.68
N GLU A 9 20.45 12.17 44.07
CA GLU A 9 19.84 11.54 42.91
C GLU A 9 18.46 11.03 43.34
N GLN A 10 17.41 11.65 42.81
CA GLN A 10 16.08 11.07 42.86
C GLN A 10 16.10 9.83 41.98
N ALA A 11 15.77 8.68 42.59
CA ALA A 11 15.44 7.45 41.90
C ALA A 11 14.47 7.77 40.75
N THR A 12 14.93 7.53 39.53
CA THR A 12 14.10 7.64 38.34
C THR A 12 12.98 6.63 38.46
N SER A 13 11.75 7.14 38.58
CA SER A 13 10.52 6.38 38.43
C SER A 13 10.59 5.58 37.13
N SER A 14 10.16 4.31 37.18
CA SER A 14 9.96 3.45 36.02
C SER A 14 9.35 4.24 34.84
N PRO A 15 9.88 4.17 33.62
CA PRO A 15 9.38 4.96 32.51
C PRO A 15 7.89 4.64 32.32
N ALA A 16 7.05 5.64 32.49
CA ALA A 16 5.61 5.51 32.33
C ALA A 16 5.31 4.82 30.99
N ILE A 17 4.52 3.74 31.04
CA ILE A 17 4.04 3.03 29.86
C ILE A 17 3.40 4.07 28.94
N LYS A 18 4.00 4.32 27.77
CA LYS A 18 3.45 5.28 26.80
C LYS A 18 2.03 4.81 26.39
N PRO A 19 1.08 5.72 26.19
CA PRO A 19 -0.31 5.35 25.97
C PRO A 19 -0.45 4.54 24.67
N VAL A 20 -1.19 3.44 24.77
CA VAL A 20 -1.73 2.72 23.62
C VAL A 20 -2.69 3.67 22.88
N ILE A 21 -2.67 3.65 21.55
CA ILE A 21 -3.60 4.44 20.74
C ILE A 21 -5.04 4.09 21.08
N ASP A 22 -5.83 5.10 21.46
CA ASP A 22 -7.26 4.94 21.62
C ASP A 22 -7.93 5.01 20.25
N LEU A 23 -8.39 3.85 19.78
CA LEU A 23 -9.11 3.73 18.52
C LEU A 23 -10.63 3.79 18.73
N GLN A 24 -11.11 3.97 19.97
CA GLN A 24 -12.53 4.09 20.25
C GLN A 24 -13.06 5.42 19.69
N GLY A 25 -14.01 5.33 18.76
CA GLY A 25 -14.57 6.52 18.10
C GLY A 25 -13.62 7.19 17.11
N PHE A 26 -12.51 6.55 16.72
CA PHE A 26 -11.64 7.09 15.68
C PHE A 26 -12.36 7.13 14.32
N GLU A 27 -12.22 8.26 13.62
CA GLU A 27 -12.70 8.49 12.26
C GLU A 27 -11.54 8.90 11.35
N ILE A 28 -11.51 8.40 10.11
CA ILE A 28 -10.46 8.70 9.13
C ILE A 28 -10.48 10.18 8.69
N SER A 29 -11.59 10.87 8.93
CA SER A 29 -11.66 12.31 8.74
C SER A 29 -11.07 13.12 9.90
N SER A 30 -10.51 12.49 10.94
CA SER A 30 -9.78 13.21 11.99
C SER A 30 -8.57 13.97 11.44
N LYS A 31 -8.37 15.21 11.89
CA LYS A 31 -7.17 16.01 11.57
C LYS A 31 -5.89 15.38 12.10
N GLN A 32 -5.97 14.64 13.21
CA GLN A 32 -4.83 13.98 13.82
C GLN A 32 -4.79 12.52 13.42
N ARG A 33 -3.66 12.09 12.84
CA ARG A 33 -3.37 10.69 12.55
C ARG A 33 -2.98 9.98 13.86
N PRO A 34 -3.58 8.82 14.18
CA PRO A 34 -3.37 8.13 15.45
C PRO A 34 -2.10 7.27 15.36
N VAL A 35 -0.93 7.90 15.28
CA VAL A 35 0.33 7.16 15.23
C VAL A 35 0.72 6.77 16.65
N PRO A 36 0.83 5.46 16.95
CA PRO A 36 1.19 5.03 18.29
C PRO A 36 2.64 5.40 18.60
N ALA A 37 2.88 5.77 19.85
CA ALA A 37 4.23 5.88 20.34
C ALA A 37 4.78 4.49 20.68
N LEU A 38 5.90 4.14 20.06
CA LEU A 38 6.69 2.96 20.39
C LEU A 38 7.54 3.23 21.63
N PRO A 39 7.88 2.16 22.40
CA PRO A 39 8.94 2.25 23.39
C PRO A 39 10.27 2.63 22.70
N SER A 40 11.21 3.20 23.47
CA SER A 40 12.54 3.50 22.94
C SER A 40 13.27 2.18 22.64
N ILE A 41 13.43 1.85 21.37
CA ILE A 41 14.19 0.67 20.91
C ILE A 41 15.60 1.16 20.56
N THR A 42 16.48 1.15 21.56
CA THR A 42 17.86 1.65 21.43
C THR A 42 18.78 0.60 20.79
N GLU A 43 19.92 1.04 20.24
CA GLU A 43 20.96 0.12 19.76
C GLU A 43 21.44 -0.84 20.89
N GLU A 44 21.50 -0.35 22.13
CA GLU A 44 21.82 -1.18 23.30
C GLU A 44 20.78 -2.28 23.55
N LEU A 45 19.48 -1.94 23.49
CA LEU A 45 18.42 -2.94 23.65
C LEU A 45 18.49 -4.00 22.54
N LEU A 46 18.69 -3.57 21.29
CA LEU A 46 18.85 -4.49 20.16
C LEU A 46 20.05 -5.41 20.37
N GLN A 47 21.20 -4.89 20.79
CA GLN A 47 22.40 -5.69 21.05
C GLN A 47 22.20 -6.69 22.19
N ASN A 48 21.54 -6.28 23.26
CA ASN A 48 21.20 -7.16 24.38
C ASN A 48 20.26 -8.28 23.96
N LEU A 49 19.23 -7.97 23.16
CA LEU A 49 18.32 -8.97 22.59
C LEU A 49 19.06 -9.92 21.64
N GLN A 50 19.95 -9.42 20.79
CA GLN A 50 20.75 -10.28 19.90
C GLN A 50 21.55 -11.32 20.69
N ASN A 51 22.22 -10.90 21.77
CA ASN A 51 22.99 -11.78 22.64
C ASN A 51 22.09 -12.76 23.40
N HIS A 52 21.01 -12.28 23.99
CA HIS A 52 20.09 -13.09 24.80
C HIS A 52 19.34 -14.14 23.97
N LEU A 53 18.94 -13.78 22.74
CA LEU A 53 18.26 -14.66 21.80
C LEU A 53 19.24 -15.52 20.99
N GLY A 54 20.54 -15.23 21.00
CA GLY A 54 21.51 -15.87 20.10
C GLY A 54 21.17 -15.65 18.62
N ASN A 55 20.57 -14.51 18.29
CA ASN A 55 20.12 -14.15 16.94
C ASN A 55 20.82 -12.86 16.50
N LYS A 56 21.59 -12.91 15.41
CA LYS A 56 22.30 -11.74 14.90
C LYS A 56 21.40 -10.77 14.12
N PHE A 57 20.22 -11.21 13.70
CA PHE A 57 19.32 -10.49 12.78
C PHE A 57 18.09 -9.89 13.48
N VAL A 58 18.18 -9.58 14.77
CA VAL A 58 17.05 -9.03 15.55
C VAL A 58 16.48 -7.78 14.90
N ALA A 59 17.33 -6.84 14.45
CA ALA A 59 16.89 -5.60 13.85
C ALA A 59 16.13 -5.83 12.52
N GLU A 60 16.67 -6.69 11.66
CA GLU A 60 16.04 -7.10 10.40
C GLU A 60 14.71 -7.81 10.65
N GLU A 61 14.62 -8.68 11.65
CA GLU A 61 13.36 -9.33 12.02
C GLU A 61 12.31 -8.35 12.53
N LEU A 62 12.70 -7.29 13.25
CA LEU A 62 11.77 -6.23 13.63
C LEU A 62 11.21 -5.50 12.40
N ILE A 63 12.05 -5.20 11.41
CA ILE A 63 11.59 -4.59 10.16
C ILE A 63 10.69 -5.55 9.37
N ASN A 64 11.02 -6.84 9.33
CA ASN A 64 10.16 -7.84 8.70
C ASN A 64 8.78 -7.91 9.37
N LYS A 65 8.72 -7.81 10.69
CA LYS A 65 7.46 -7.81 11.49
C LYS A 65 6.69 -6.49 11.44
N LEU A 66 7.35 -5.38 11.10
CA LEU A 66 6.73 -4.06 11.02
C LEU A 66 5.64 -4.06 9.93
N PRO A 67 4.41 -3.59 10.25
CA PRO A 67 3.35 -3.41 9.25
C PRO A 67 3.75 -2.35 8.24
N LYS A 68 3.60 -2.63 6.94
CA LYS A 68 3.99 -1.74 5.83
C LYS A 68 2.78 -1.38 4.99
N VAL A 69 2.89 -0.35 4.17
CA VAL A 69 1.90 0.00 3.14
C VAL A 69 2.62 0.12 1.81
N ASP A 70 1.89 -0.04 0.69
CA ASP A 70 2.44 0.18 -0.65
C ASP A 70 1.36 0.78 -1.57
N LEU A 71 1.27 2.10 -1.59
CA LEU A 71 0.23 2.83 -2.30
C LEU A 71 0.64 3.13 -3.74
N HIS A 72 1.94 3.24 -3.98
CA HIS A 72 2.51 3.58 -5.27
C HIS A 72 3.23 2.37 -5.81
N VAL A 73 2.50 1.57 -6.58
CA VAL A 73 3.03 0.37 -7.22
C VAL A 73 2.32 0.14 -8.54
N HIS A 74 3.08 -0.07 -9.62
CA HIS A 74 2.52 -0.30 -10.95
C HIS A 74 2.21 -1.79 -11.18
N GLY A 75 1.08 -2.05 -11.84
CA GLY A 75 0.44 -3.35 -11.93
C GLY A 75 1.04 -4.26 -12.98
N GLU A 76 0.97 -3.80 -14.23
CA GLU A 76 1.17 -4.62 -15.41
C GLU A 76 2.61 -5.16 -15.50
N ALA A 77 3.60 -4.26 -15.54
CA ALA A 77 5.01 -4.66 -15.49
C ALA A 77 5.69 -4.36 -14.15
N GLY A 78 5.10 -3.49 -13.31
CA GLY A 78 5.73 -3.07 -12.07
C GLY A 78 5.93 -4.20 -11.07
N PHE A 79 5.07 -5.22 -11.00
CA PHE A 79 5.26 -6.35 -10.06
C PHE A 79 5.22 -7.76 -10.68
N ILE A 80 5.26 -7.89 -12.00
CA ILE A 80 5.42 -9.19 -12.64
C ILE A 80 6.80 -9.77 -12.31
N THR A 81 6.85 -10.93 -11.63
CA THR A 81 8.14 -11.55 -11.35
C THR A 81 8.76 -12.12 -12.62
N VAL A 82 10.09 -12.18 -12.72
CA VAL A 82 10.78 -12.81 -13.86
C VAL A 82 10.28 -14.23 -14.12
N LYS A 83 10.03 -15.00 -13.05
CA LYS A 83 9.44 -16.34 -13.14
C LYS A 83 8.04 -16.30 -13.79
N ARG A 84 7.16 -15.42 -13.31
CA ARG A 84 5.81 -15.26 -13.84
C ARG A 84 5.82 -14.80 -15.30
N ALA A 85 6.70 -13.87 -15.66
CA ALA A 85 6.85 -13.40 -17.03
C ALA A 85 7.25 -14.53 -18.00
N ARG A 86 8.16 -15.44 -17.59
CA ARG A 86 8.49 -16.64 -18.39
C ARG A 86 7.28 -17.56 -18.56
N GLU A 87 6.50 -17.79 -17.51
CA GLU A 87 5.30 -18.62 -17.54
C GLU A 87 4.22 -18.02 -18.46
N ILE A 88 4.01 -16.71 -18.39
CA ILE A 88 3.08 -15.97 -19.23
C ILE A 88 3.53 -15.98 -20.70
N ALA A 89 4.81 -15.69 -20.97
CA ALA A 89 5.35 -15.74 -22.33
C ALA A 89 5.17 -17.14 -22.95
N ALA A 90 5.47 -18.21 -22.19
CA ALA A 90 5.25 -19.58 -22.64
C ALA A 90 3.76 -19.88 -22.89
N ARG A 91 2.86 -19.46 -21.99
CA ARG A 91 1.40 -19.60 -22.14
C ARG A 91 0.89 -18.92 -23.40
N ASN A 92 1.42 -17.73 -23.71
CA ASN A 92 0.96 -16.89 -24.81
C ASN A 92 1.74 -17.13 -26.13
N GLY A 93 2.64 -18.13 -26.17
CA GLY A 93 3.43 -18.44 -27.35
C GLY A 93 4.44 -17.34 -27.75
N LEU A 94 4.86 -16.51 -26.79
CA LEU A 94 5.81 -15.43 -26.96
C LEU A 94 7.23 -15.89 -26.62
N GLN A 95 8.22 -15.32 -27.31
CA GLN A 95 9.63 -15.52 -26.96
C GLN A 95 9.97 -14.65 -25.74
N PHE A 96 10.41 -15.27 -24.64
CA PHE A 96 10.90 -14.52 -23.50
C PHE A 96 12.31 -13.98 -23.75
N ARG A 97 12.52 -12.70 -23.41
CA ARG A 97 13.78 -11.98 -23.62
C ARG A 97 14.68 -12.09 -22.39
N GLU A 98 15.57 -13.09 -22.38
CA GLU A 98 16.49 -13.32 -21.26
C GLU A 98 17.47 -12.14 -21.03
N ASP A 99 17.72 -11.31 -22.04
CA ASP A 99 18.57 -10.12 -21.90
C ASP A 99 17.94 -9.03 -21.02
N LEU A 100 16.61 -9.07 -20.79
CA LEU A 100 15.89 -8.21 -19.85
C LEU A 100 16.13 -8.60 -18.38
N VAL A 101 16.64 -9.78 -18.09
CA VAL A 101 16.80 -10.25 -16.71
C VAL A 101 18.07 -9.66 -16.09
N HIS A 102 17.94 -9.06 -14.91
CA HIS A 102 19.07 -8.55 -14.13
C HIS A 102 19.97 -9.71 -13.69
N GLU A 103 21.26 -9.45 -13.47
CA GLU A 103 22.25 -10.48 -13.11
C GLU A 103 21.89 -11.25 -11.83
N SER A 104 21.08 -10.65 -10.95
CA SER A 104 20.54 -11.31 -9.75
C SER A 104 19.52 -12.41 -10.06
N GLY A 105 18.99 -12.48 -11.28
CA GLY A 105 18.06 -13.51 -11.76
C GLY A 105 16.58 -13.31 -11.37
N ASN A 106 16.30 -12.42 -10.42
CA ASN A 106 14.96 -12.24 -9.85
C ASN A 106 14.32 -10.87 -10.13
N LEU A 107 15.06 -9.94 -10.73
CA LEU A 107 14.60 -8.62 -11.15
C LEU A 107 14.81 -8.45 -12.65
N PHE A 108 14.09 -7.52 -13.26
CA PHE A 108 14.43 -7.03 -14.60
C PHE A 108 15.54 -5.98 -14.54
N LYS A 109 16.29 -5.87 -15.62
CA LYS A 109 17.26 -4.79 -15.80
C LYS A 109 16.51 -3.49 -16.00
N TYR A 110 17.08 -2.45 -15.41
CA TYR A 110 16.78 -1.08 -15.78
C TYR A 110 17.85 -0.63 -16.79
N ARG A 111 17.55 -0.61 -18.09
CA ARG A 111 18.54 -0.28 -19.14
C ARG A 111 18.61 1.22 -19.49
N GLY A 112 17.94 2.09 -18.72
CA GLY A 112 17.78 3.52 -19.00
C GLY A 112 18.51 4.49 -18.06
N VAL A 113 19.74 4.19 -17.62
CA VAL A 113 20.49 5.03 -16.65
C VAL A 113 20.63 6.51 -17.06
N GLU A 114 20.53 6.80 -18.37
CA GLU A 114 20.58 8.17 -18.92
C GLU A 114 19.25 8.64 -19.55
N ASP A 115 18.23 7.77 -19.65
CA ASP A 115 16.97 8.07 -20.34
C ASP A 115 15.79 7.28 -19.74
N PHE A 116 14.88 7.99 -19.06
CA PHE A 116 13.61 7.46 -18.55
C PHE A 116 12.76 6.81 -19.65
N GLN A 117 12.88 7.27 -20.90
CA GLN A 117 12.19 6.66 -22.03
C GLN A 117 12.65 5.22 -22.27
N GLY A 118 13.95 4.92 -22.11
CA GLY A 118 14.47 3.56 -22.25
C GLY A 118 13.94 2.60 -21.19
N PHE A 119 13.61 3.10 -19.99
CA PHE A 119 12.90 2.31 -18.98
C PHE A 119 11.45 2.03 -19.39
N LEU A 120 10.74 3.04 -19.88
CA LEU A 120 9.38 2.85 -20.39
C LEU A 120 9.33 1.83 -21.52
N ASP A 121 10.32 1.83 -22.42
CA ASP A 121 10.41 0.86 -23.51
C ASP A 121 10.58 -0.58 -22.98
N ASP A 122 11.46 -0.79 -21.98
CA ASP A 122 11.62 -2.09 -21.31
C ASP A 122 10.34 -2.51 -20.57
N PHE A 123 9.70 -1.56 -19.88
CA PHE A 123 8.42 -1.78 -19.18
C PHE A 123 7.31 -2.19 -20.16
N PHE A 124 7.23 -1.54 -21.32
CA PHE A 124 6.26 -1.89 -22.36
C PHE A 124 6.56 -3.25 -22.97
N GLU A 125 7.82 -3.60 -23.19
CA GLU A 125 8.19 -4.93 -23.68
C GLU A 125 7.76 -6.04 -22.69
N ILE A 126 7.94 -5.81 -21.39
CA ILE A 126 7.52 -6.76 -20.34
C ILE A 126 6.00 -6.84 -20.21
N SER A 127 5.31 -5.70 -20.20
CA SER A 127 3.84 -5.67 -20.09
C SER A 127 3.15 -6.25 -21.33
N ASP A 128 3.77 -6.17 -22.51
CA ASP A 128 3.27 -6.81 -23.74
C ASP A 128 3.31 -8.36 -23.67
N PHE A 129 3.89 -8.98 -22.63
CA PHE A 129 3.68 -10.42 -22.40
C PHE A 129 2.24 -10.75 -21.98
N ILE A 130 1.51 -9.81 -21.40
CA ILE A 130 0.14 -9.97 -20.92
C ILE A 130 -0.81 -9.97 -22.12
N ARG A 131 -1.54 -11.07 -22.34
CA ARG A 131 -2.46 -11.22 -23.48
C ARG A 131 -3.86 -11.71 -23.08
N THR A 132 -4.00 -12.30 -21.90
CA THR A 132 -5.23 -12.97 -21.47
C THR A 132 -5.66 -12.48 -20.08
N PRO A 133 -6.96 -12.56 -19.76
CA PRO A 133 -7.45 -12.23 -18.41
C PRO A 133 -6.78 -13.06 -17.31
N GLN A 134 -6.37 -14.30 -17.60
CA GLN A 134 -5.65 -15.15 -16.64
C GLN A 134 -4.26 -14.57 -16.29
N ASP A 135 -3.58 -13.89 -17.23
CA ASP A 135 -2.30 -13.23 -16.98
C ASP A 135 -2.44 -12.16 -15.90
N ILE A 136 -3.47 -11.32 -16.02
CA ILE A 136 -3.81 -10.27 -15.05
C ILE A 136 -4.12 -10.88 -13.68
N GLU A 137 -4.96 -11.91 -13.64
CA GLU A 137 -5.36 -12.55 -12.39
C GLU A 137 -4.16 -13.18 -11.67
N ASP A 138 -3.28 -13.87 -12.39
CA ASP A 138 -2.09 -14.50 -11.84
C ASP A 138 -1.09 -13.47 -11.29
N ILE A 139 -0.87 -12.38 -12.03
CA ILE A 139 0.00 -11.27 -11.65
C ILE A 139 -0.54 -10.64 -10.35
N ALA A 140 -1.80 -10.22 -10.34
CA ALA A 140 -2.43 -9.55 -9.20
C ALA A 140 -2.48 -10.45 -7.95
N TYR A 141 -2.76 -11.74 -8.11
CA TYR A 141 -2.77 -12.70 -6.99
C TYR A 141 -1.36 -12.95 -6.43
N ASP A 142 -0.33 -13.02 -7.28
CA ASP A 142 1.06 -13.12 -6.84
C ASP A 142 1.50 -11.88 -6.05
N PHE A 143 1.07 -10.67 -6.46
CA PHE A 143 1.32 -9.45 -5.68
C PHE A 143 0.61 -9.45 -4.33
N TYR A 144 -0.63 -9.93 -4.28
CA TYR A 144 -1.35 -10.10 -3.02
C TYR A 144 -0.57 -11.03 -2.07
N ARG A 145 -0.06 -12.16 -2.58
CA ARG A 145 0.80 -13.06 -1.81
C ARG A 145 2.07 -12.35 -1.33
N TYR A 146 2.73 -11.59 -2.20
CA TYR A 146 3.90 -10.79 -1.81
C TYR A 146 3.57 -9.82 -0.66
N CYS A 147 2.43 -9.13 -0.72
CA CYS A 147 1.98 -8.24 0.35
C CYS A 147 1.80 -9.00 1.67
N TYR A 148 1.15 -10.16 1.64
CA TYR A 148 0.97 -11.01 2.81
C TYR A 148 2.31 -11.42 3.42
N GLU A 149 3.22 -11.97 2.61
CA GLU A 149 4.52 -12.46 3.05
C GLU A 149 5.33 -11.36 3.74
N ASN A 150 5.26 -10.13 3.23
CA ASN A 150 6.07 -9.00 3.67
C ASN A 150 5.39 -8.05 4.67
N ASN A 151 4.22 -8.44 5.20
CA ASN A 151 3.39 -7.64 6.13
C ASN A 151 2.99 -6.27 5.55
N VAL A 152 2.74 -6.20 4.25
CA VAL A 152 2.10 -5.04 3.61
C VAL A 152 0.61 -5.11 3.93
N ILE A 153 0.17 -4.30 4.89
CA ILE A 153 -1.17 -4.37 5.48
C ILE A 153 -2.23 -3.65 4.64
N PHE A 154 -1.82 -2.76 3.76
CA PHE A 154 -2.65 -2.11 2.76
C PHE A 154 -1.80 -1.78 1.52
N ALA A 155 -2.33 -2.09 0.34
CA ALA A 155 -1.69 -1.70 -0.92
C ALA A 155 -2.71 -1.22 -1.95
N LEU A 156 -2.26 -0.36 -2.86
CA LEU A 156 -3.07 0.25 -3.90
C LEU A 156 -2.38 0.06 -5.26
N PRO A 157 -2.34 -1.18 -5.80
CA PRO A 157 -1.80 -1.43 -7.13
C PRO A 157 -2.48 -0.58 -8.19
N GLY A 158 -1.65 0.15 -8.94
CA GLY A 158 -2.01 0.95 -10.09
C GLY A 158 -2.10 0.10 -11.34
N ILE A 159 -3.23 0.13 -12.03
CA ILE A 159 -3.50 -0.64 -13.23
C ILE A 159 -3.75 0.34 -14.37
N SER A 160 -3.25 0.01 -15.55
CA SER A 160 -3.43 0.81 -16.76
C SER A 160 -4.01 -0.09 -17.86
N TRP A 161 -5.21 0.27 -18.29
CA TRP A 161 -5.95 -0.51 -19.28
C TRP A 161 -5.29 -0.45 -20.66
N VAL A 162 -4.63 0.68 -20.96
CA VAL A 162 -4.22 1.05 -22.31
C VAL A 162 -3.28 0.01 -22.91
N GLN A 163 -2.38 -0.56 -22.11
CA GLN A 163 -1.41 -1.59 -22.51
C GLN A 163 -2.10 -2.93 -22.85
N CYS A 164 -3.25 -3.21 -22.24
CA CYS A 164 -3.99 -4.47 -22.42
C CYS A 164 -5.15 -4.36 -23.43
N LYS A 165 -5.56 -3.14 -23.83
CA LYS A 165 -6.73 -2.85 -24.69
C LYS A 165 -6.71 -3.57 -26.04
N LYS A 166 -5.52 -3.94 -26.54
CA LYS A 166 -5.36 -4.68 -27.80
C LYS A 166 -5.73 -6.17 -27.69
N TYR A 167 -5.71 -6.75 -26.49
CA TYR A 167 -5.75 -8.21 -26.31
C TYR A 167 -7.01 -8.72 -25.61
N MET A 168 -7.69 -7.89 -24.83
CA MET A 168 -8.93 -8.26 -24.14
C MET A 168 -9.92 -7.09 -24.16
N SER A 169 -11.08 -7.26 -23.51
CA SER A 169 -12.04 -6.16 -23.29
C SER A 169 -11.79 -5.47 -21.94
N PHE A 170 -12.27 -4.22 -21.79
CA PHE A 170 -12.17 -3.49 -20.51
C PHE A 170 -12.87 -4.27 -19.39
N THR A 171 -13.97 -4.94 -19.74
CA THR A 171 -14.72 -5.82 -18.85
C THR A 171 -13.86 -6.97 -18.36
N ASP A 172 -13.26 -7.75 -19.26
CA ASP A 172 -12.46 -8.93 -18.91
C ASP A 172 -11.24 -8.57 -18.04
N PHE A 173 -10.59 -7.45 -18.36
CA PHE A 173 -9.45 -6.93 -17.61
C PHE A 173 -9.80 -6.62 -16.15
N ASN A 174 -10.87 -5.87 -15.94
CA ASN A 174 -11.36 -5.54 -14.60
C ASN A 174 -11.90 -6.77 -13.86
N GLN A 175 -12.60 -7.68 -14.55
CA GLN A 175 -13.06 -8.93 -13.94
C GLN A 175 -11.88 -9.77 -13.43
N ALA A 176 -10.78 -9.86 -14.19
CA ALA A 176 -9.58 -10.57 -13.77
C ALA A 176 -8.94 -9.99 -12.50
N TYR A 177 -8.75 -8.67 -12.43
CA TYR A 177 -8.26 -8.03 -11.21
C TYR A 177 -9.22 -8.26 -10.04
N ASN A 178 -10.53 -8.12 -10.26
CA ASN A 178 -11.52 -8.30 -9.21
C ASN A 178 -11.51 -9.74 -8.65
N ARG A 179 -11.37 -10.77 -9.51
CA ARG A 179 -11.22 -12.17 -9.07
C ARG A 179 -9.96 -12.36 -8.23
N ALA A 180 -8.83 -11.79 -8.65
CA ALA A 180 -7.60 -11.84 -7.87
C ALA A 180 -7.73 -11.15 -6.51
N LEU A 181 -8.42 -10.01 -6.43
CA LEU A 181 -8.68 -9.31 -5.17
C LEU A 181 -9.60 -10.09 -4.23
N VAL A 182 -10.66 -10.71 -4.75
CA VAL A 182 -11.54 -11.57 -3.95
C VAL A 182 -10.77 -12.76 -3.41
N ARG A 183 -10.07 -13.50 -4.27
CA ARG A 183 -9.27 -14.66 -3.87
C ARG A 183 -8.15 -14.28 -2.89
N GLY A 184 -7.46 -13.18 -3.14
CA GLY A 184 -6.44 -12.67 -2.24
C GLY A 184 -7.00 -12.25 -0.88
N MET A 185 -8.16 -11.59 -0.84
CA MET A 185 -8.84 -11.29 0.44
C MET A 185 -9.25 -12.56 1.19
N GLN A 186 -9.63 -13.64 0.51
CA GLN A 186 -9.95 -14.92 1.15
C GLN A 186 -8.71 -15.56 1.78
N ASP A 187 -7.61 -15.63 1.03
CA ASP A 187 -6.40 -16.34 1.46
C ASP A 187 -5.53 -15.51 2.43
N PHE A 188 -5.55 -14.19 2.28
CA PHE A 188 -4.57 -13.29 2.89
C PHE A 188 -5.17 -12.08 3.61
N GLY A 189 -6.50 -11.92 3.58
CA GLY A 189 -7.23 -10.73 4.04
C GLY A 189 -7.08 -10.39 5.52
N GLU A 190 -6.65 -11.35 6.35
CA GLU A 190 -6.31 -11.08 7.75
C GLU A 190 -5.10 -10.14 7.88
N ILE A 191 -4.16 -10.19 6.92
CA ILE A 191 -2.94 -9.37 6.94
C ILE A 191 -3.05 -8.23 5.94
N SER A 192 -3.35 -8.53 4.68
CA SER A 192 -3.25 -7.57 3.58
C SER A 192 -4.62 -7.24 3.03
N VAL A 193 -4.84 -5.98 2.65
CA VAL A 193 -6.05 -5.53 1.96
C VAL A 193 -5.61 -4.73 0.75
N LEU A 194 -6.13 -5.06 -0.43
CA LEU A 194 -5.82 -4.36 -1.67
C LEU A 194 -7.09 -3.71 -2.25
N ARG A 195 -6.89 -2.55 -2.88
CA ARG A 195 -7.83 -1.87 -3.78
C ARG A 195 -7.09 -1.45 -5.05
N LEU A 196 -7.80 -1.11 -6.11
CA LEU A 196 -7.18 -0.73 -7.37
C LEU A 196 -7.09 0.78 -7.50
N ARG A 197 -5.96 1.25 -8.01
CA ARG A 197 -5.81 2.56 -8.63
C ARG A 197 -5.86 2.37 -10.12
N TYR A 198 -6.69 3.12 -10.82
CA TYR A 198 -6.63 3.17 -12.27
C TYR A 198 -5.72 4.30 -12.72
N TYR A 199 -4.69 4.01 -13.51
CA TYR A 199 -3.82 5.02 -14.11
C TYR A 199 -4.33 5.44 -15.48
N GLN A 200 -4.48 6.75 -15.64
CA GLN A 200 -4.50 7.37 -16.93
C GLN A 200 -3.07 7.65 -17.39
N GLU A 201 -2.71 7.19 -18.58
CA GLU A 201 -1.42 7.46 -19.19
C GLU A 201 -1.40 8.85 -19.85
N ARG A 202 -0.55 9.76 -19.36
CA ARG A 202 -0.51 11.14 -19.85
C ARG A 202 -0.01 11.28 -21.29
N HIS A 203 0.79 10.32 -21.76
CA HIS A 203 1.40 10.36 -23.09
C HIS A 203 0.45 10.00 -24.24
N HIS A 204 -0.79 9.64 -23.93
CA HIS A 204 -1.88 9.51 -24.89
C HIS A 204 -2.58 10.84 -25.20
N TYR A 205 -2.14 11.95 -24.62
CA TYR A 205 -2.66 13.27 -24.96
C TYR A 205 -2.36 13.62 -26.44
N PRO A 206 -3.31 14.20 -27.21
CA PRO A 206 -4.59 14.79 -26.80
C PRO A 206 -5.81 13.87 -27.02
N GLU A 207 -5.67 12.53 -27.03
CA GLU A 207 -6.85 11.65 -27.08
C GLU A 207 -7.86 12.06 -25.98
N PRO A 208 -9.17 11.93 -26.23
CA PRO A 208 -10.15 12.48 -25.33
C PRO A 208 -10.14 11.68 -24.02
N PHE A 209 -9.56 12.28 -22.96
CA PHE A 209 -9.51 11.76 -21.59
C PHE A 209 -10.88 11.55 -20.94
N ASN A 210 -11.98 11.78 -21.67
CA ASN A 210 -13.31 11.41 -21.22
C ASN A 210 -13.65 9.94 -21.52
N GLU A 211 -12.85 9.23 -22.33
CA GLU A 211 -13.05 7.79 -22.60
C GLU A 211 -12.99 6.98 -21.30
N ILE A 212 -12.02 7.25 -20.42
CA ILE A 212 -11.97 6.62 -19.08
C ILE A 212 -13.23 6.92 -18.26
N TRP A 213 -13.74 8.15 -18.27
CA TRP A 213 -14.97 8.47 -17.54
C TRP A 213 -16.16 7.72 -18.11
N LYS A 214 -16.22 7.57 -19.43
CA LYS A 214 -17.23 6.74 -20.09
C LYS A 214 -17.09 5.28 -19.64
N ASP A 215 -15.90 4.70 -19.74
CA ASP A 215 -15.65 3.30 -19.37
C ASP A 215 -16.00 3.03 -17.89
N LEU A 216 -15.63 3.94 -16.99
CA LEU A 216 -15.95 3.84 -15.55
C LEU A 216 -17.43 4.06 -15.24
N LYS A 217 -18.18 4.79 -16.07
CA LYS A 217 -19.64 4.97 -15.93
C LYS A 217 -20.42 3.78 -16.49
N ASP A 218 -19.99 3.28 -17.64
CA ASP A 218 -20.63 2.18 -18.34
C ASP A 218 -20.40 0.86 -17.59
N CYS A 219 -19.19 0.67 -17.05
CA CYS A 219 -18.78 -0.51 -16.28
C CYS A 219 -18.24 -0.11 -14.90
N PRO A 220 -19.09 0.39 -13.98
CA PRO A 220 -18.63 0.95 -12.71
C PRO A 220 -18.12 -0.15 -11.76
N ASN A 221 -16.82 -0.07 -11.48
CA ASN A 221 -16.11 -1.00 -10.62
C ASN A 221 -15.77 -0.35 -9.27
N GLY A 222 -16.50 -0.70 -8.21
CA GLY A 222 -16.23 -0.15 -6.88
C GLY A 222 -14.95 -0.65 -6.19
N LEU A 223 -14.25 -1.62 -6.79
CA LEU A 223 -12.91 -2.03 -6.34
C LEU A 223 -11.81 -1.10 -6.84
N ILE A 224 -12.09 -0.29 -7.88
CA ILE A 224 -11.28 0.87 -8.24
C ILE A 224 -11.66 2.00 -7.29
N THR A 225 -10.76 2.35 -6.39
CA THR A 225 -11.01 3.38 -5.37
C THR A 225 -10.21 4.64 -5.62
N THR A 226 -9.34 4.65 -6.63
CA THR A 226 -8.45 5.77 -6.91
C THR A 226 -8.22 5.90 -8.41
N ILE A 227 -8.21 7.14 -8.90
CA ILE A 227 -7.79 7.49 -10.27
C ILE A 227 -6.47 8.26 -10.16
N GLY A 228 -5.47 7.74 -10.87
CA GLY A 228 -4.11 8.26 -10.95
C GLY A 228 -3.78 8.81 -12.34
N LEU A 229 -2.75 9.64 -12.43
CA LEU A 229 -2.10 10.02 -13.69
C LEU A 229 -0.63 9.60 -13.66
N ALA A 230 -0.21 8.78 -14.62
CA ALA A 230 1.15 8.23 -14.76
C ALA A 230 1.72 8.51 -16.16
N GLY A 231 2.88 7.95 -16.46
CA GLY A 231 3.56 8.05 -17.76
C GLY A 231 4.51 9.25 -17.88
N ASN A 232 5.01 9.51 -19.11
CA ASN A 232 6.06 10.50 -19.38
C ASN A 232 5.64 11.95 -19.03
N GLU A 233 6.14 12.49 -17.92
CA GLU A 233 5.74 13.80 -17.39
C GLU A 233 6.21 14.98 -18.24
N GLY A 234 7.42 14.91 -18.81
CA GLY A 234 8.08 16.06 -19.44
C GLY A 234 7.26 16.76 -20.54
N PRO A 235 6.78 16.04 -21.58
CA PRO A 235 5.95 16.64 -22.63
C PRO A 235 4.49 16.84 -22.21
N PHE A 236 4.06 16.28 -21.08
CA PHE A 236 2.66 16.21 -20.67
C PHE A 236 2.51 16.70 -19.21
N PRO A 237 2.68 18.01 -18.97
CA PRO A 237 2.62 18.58 -17.63
C PRO A 237 1.20 18.50 -17.04
N PHE A 238 1.09 18.52 -15.71
CA PHE A 238 -0.16 18.32 -14.97
C PHE A 238 -1.26 19.31 -15.37
N GLU A 239 -0.90 20.52 -15.77
CA GLU A 239 -1.82 21.59 -16.16
C GLU A 239 -2.76 21.19 -17.31
N LEU A 240 -2.31 20.32 -18.21
CA LEU A 240 -3.14 19.80 -19.31
C LEU A 240 -4.33 18.97 -18.81
N PHE A 241 -4.24 18.45 -17.58
CA PHE A 241 -5.20 17.52 -16.99
C PHE A 241 -6.08 18.17 -15.91
N LYS A 242 -5.97 19.49 -15.69
CA LYS A 242 -6.78 20.19 -14.68
C LYS A 242 -8.28 20.02 -14.90
N GLU A 243 -8.75 20.10 -16.15
CA GLU A 243 -10.17 19.90 -16.47
C GLU A 243 -10.61 18.43 -16.30
N PHE A 244 -9.74 17.48 -16.63
CA PHE A 244 -9.98 16.05 -16.39
C PHE A 244 -10.26 15.76 -14.91
N TYR A 245 -9.43 16.29 -14.00
CA TYR A 245 -9.66 16.12 -12.56
C TYR A 245 -10.86 16.90 -12.03
N LYS A 246 -11.16 18.08 -12.58
CA LYS A 246 -12.39 18.82 -12.21
C LYS A 246 -13.64 18.00 -12.56
N GLU A 247 -13.71 17.45 -13.77
CA GLU A 247 -14.80 16.55 -14.18
C GLU A 247 -14.88 15.34 -13.25
N GLY A 248 -13.75 14.70 -12.93
CA GLY A 248 -13.70 13.59 -11.97
C GLY A 248 -14.25 13.96 -10.59
N LYS A 249 -13.92 15.16 -10.07
CA LYS A 249 -14.45 15.65 -8.79
C LYS A 249 -15.96 15.92 -8.85
N GLU A 250 -16.49 16.37 -9.98
CA GLU A 250 -17.94 16.50 -10.16
C GLU A 250 -18.60 15.11 -10.19
N LEU A 251 -18.00 14.15 -10.90
CA LEU A 251 -18.51 12.79 -11.00
C LEU A 251 -18.52 12.06 -9.66
N ARG A 252 -17.48 12.22 -8.80
CA ARG A 252 -17.44 11.56 -7.49
C ARG A 252 -18.52 12.04 -6.51
N LEU A 253 -19.09 13.23 -6.74
CA LEU A 253 -20.19 13.77 -5.91
C LEU A 253 -21.55 13.18 -6.27
N SER A 254 -21.67 12.53 -7.43
CA SER A 254 -22.91 11.83 -7.80
C SER A 254 -23.02 10.48 -7.09
N ALA A 255 -24.15 10.23 -6.44
CA ALA A 255 -24.47 8.96 -5.82
C ALA A 255 -24.61 7.79 -6.82
N GLU A 256 -24.69 8.08 -8.12
CA GLU A 256 -24.79 7.07 -9.18
C GLU A 256 -23.45 6.45 -9.57
N ASN A 257 -22.35 7.17 -9.27
CA ASN A 257 -20.99 6.74 -9.59
C ASN A 257 -20.32 6.10 -8.36
N PRO A 258 -19.42 5.13 -8.56
CA PRO A 258 -18.43 4.81 -7.54
C PRO A 258 -17.67 6.08 -7.16
N ALA A 259 -17.33 6.20 -5.88
CA ALA A 259 -16.46 7.27 -5.44
C ALA A 259 -15.00 6.90 -5.69
N TRP A 260 -14.20 7.89 -6.05
CA TRP A 260 -12.76 7.74 -6.23
C TRP A 260 -12.01 8.82 -5.49
N TYR A 261 -10.83 8.45 -5.02
CA TYR A 261 -9.78 9.39 -4.72
C TYR A 261 -8.99 9.77 -5.98
N PHE A 262 -8.31 10.91 -5.94
CA PHE A 262 -7.48 11.42 -7.02
C PHE A 262 -6.03 11.60 -6.60
N THR A 263 -5.12 11.11 -7.42
CA THR A 263 -3.67 11.34 -7.27
C THR A 263 -3.01 11.49 -8.65
N ALA A 264 -1.77 11.97 -8.68
CA ALA A 264 -0.98 12.09 -9.91
C ALA A 264 0.51 11.98 -9.58
N HIS A 265 1.29 11.40 -10.50
CA HIS A 265 2.74 11.55 -10.47
C HIS A 265 3.07 13.02 -10.70
N MET A 266 3.77 13.58 -9.72
CA MET A 266 4.31 14.93 -9.77
C MET A 266 5.81 14.82 -9.46
N GLU A 267 6.61 14.64 -10.50
CA GLU A 267 8.03 14.34 -10.39
C GLU A 267 8.85 15.58 -10.74
N LYS A 268 9.92 15.39 -11.53
CA LYS A 268 10.93 16.40 -11.78
C LYS A 268 10.44 17.54 -12.69
N SER A 269 9.44 17.28 -13.54
CA SER A 269 8.92 18.29 -14.47
C SER A 269 7.94 19.25 -13.79
N SER A 270 7.43 18.88 -12.61
CA SER A 270 6.55 19.71 -11.80
C SER A 270 7.35 20.48 -10.74
N ASP A 271 7.31 21.81 -10.77
CA ASP A 271 7.94 22.62 -9.72
C ASP A 271 7.13 22.60 -8.40
N ALA A 272 7.72 23.12 -7.32
CA ALA A 272 7.11 23.13 -6.00
C ALA A 272 5.74 23.85 -5.97
N LYS A 273 5.56 24.89 -6.80
CA LYS A 273 4.32 25.67 -6.88
C LYS A 273 3.23 24.86 -7.58
N ILE A 274 3.55 24.22 -8.70
CA ILE A 274 2.63 23.34 -9.44
C ILE A 274 2.18 22.19 -8.54
N ILE A 275 3.11 21.58 -7.79
CA ILE A 275 2.78 20.52 -6.82
C ILE A 275 1.80 21.04 -5.77
N LEU A 276 2.04 22.21 -5.17
CA LEU A 276 1.12 22.80 -4.20
C LEU A 276 -0.26 23.08 -4.82
N GLU A 277 -0.32 23.69 -6.01
CA GLU A 277 -1.57 23.99 -6.71
C GLU A 277 -2.36 22.73 -7.05
N SER A 278 -1.67 21.62 -7.37
CA SER A 278 -2.32 20.34 -7.67
C SER A 278 -3.14 19.79 -6.50
N THR A 279 -2.81 20.16 -5.25
CA THR A 279 -3.53 19.71 -4.03
C THR A 279 -4.99 20.20 -3.94
N GLU A 280 -5.38 21.18 -4.76
CA GLU A 280 -6.78 21.59 -4.88
C GLU A 280 -7.63 20.56 -5.65
N LEU A 281 -6.99 19.77 -6.52
CA LEU A 281 -7.62 18.75 -7.36
C LEU A 281 -7.31 17.33 -6.89
N LEU A 282 -6.13 17.12 -6.31
CA LEU A 282 -5.65 15.82 -5.85
C LEU A 282 -5.91 15.66 -4.36
N ASP A 283 -6.28 14.44 -3.96
CA ASP A 283 -6.51 14.10 -2.56
C ASP A 283 -5.19 13.78 -1.83
N TRP A 284 -4.18 13.33 -2.57
CA TRP A 284 -2.77 13.23 -2.19
C TRP A 284 -1.88 13.18 -3.45
N VAL A 285 -0.56 13.29 -3.29
CA VAL A 285 0.38 13.42 -4.42
C VAL A 285 1.34 12.23 -4.48
N ALA A 286 1.58 11.69 -5.67
CA ALA A 286 2.62 10.70 -5.90
C ALA A 286 3.97 11.36 -6.20
N HIS A 287 5.04 10.83 -5.59
CA HIS A 287 6.39 11.42 -5.54
C HIS A 287 6.40 12.80 -4.88
N GLY A 288 6.15 13.87 -5.64
CA GLY A 288 6.12 15.25 -5.18
C GLY A 288 7.48 15.79 -4.77
N GLN A 289 8.59 15.21 -5.26
CA GLN A 289 9.95 15.47 -4.78
C GLN A 289 10.29 16.97 -4.73
N ASN A 290 10.03 17.72 -5.80
CA ASN A 290 10.36 19.14 -5.90
C ASN A 290 9.60 20.01 -4.89
N SER A 291 8.52 19.53 -4.25
CA SER A 291 7.86 20.27 -3.15
C SER A 291 8.79 20.52 -1.97
N ALA A 292 9.84 19.70 -1.80
CA ALA A 292 10.85 19.90 -0.76
C ALA A 292 11.76 21.11 -1.02
N ASP A 293 11.84 21.63 -2.24
CA ASP A 293 12.71 22.76 -2.58
C ASP A 293 12.20 24.07 -1.95
N GLU A 294 10.89 24.18 -1.71
CA GLU A 294 10.24 25.34 -1.10
C GLU A 294 9.63 24.99 0.26
N GLU A 295 10.32 25.37 1.34
CA GLU A 295 9.92 25.11 2.73
C GLU A 295 8.51 25.61 3.06
N GLU A 296 8.13 26.79 2.56
CA GLU A 296 6.82 27.38 2.78
C GLU A 296 5.70 26.50 2.20
N TYR A 297 5.87 26.03 0.96
CA TYR A 297 4.87 25.20 0.28
C TYR A 297 4.73 23.84 0.95
N LEU A 298 5.83 23.25 1.37
CA LEU A 298 5.82 21.99 2.10
C LEU A 298 5.05 22.09 3.43
N ASN A 299 5.21 23.21 4.15
CA ASN A 299 4.48 23.46 5.39
C ASN A 299 2.97 23.65 5.12
N ILE A 300 2.60 24.35 4.05
CA ILE A 300 1.18 24.47 3.65
C ILE A 300 0.57 23.10 3.34
N MET A 301 1.28 22.26 2.57
CA MET A 301 0.81 20.90 2.25
C MET A 301 0.63 20.06 3.52
N LYS A 302 1.59 20.14 4.45
CA LYS A 302 1.50 19.49 5.76
C LYS A 302 0.28 19.94 6.55
N ASP A 303 0.01 21.25 6.61
CA ASP A 303 -1.12 21.81 7.35
C ASP A 303 -2.47 21.43 6.75
N LYS A 304 -2.53 21.23 5.42
CA LYS A 304 -3.69 20.64 4.72
C LYS A 304 -3.86 19.14 5.00
N GLY A 305 -2.84 18.47 5.52
CA GLY A 305 -2.82 17.03 5.73
C GLY A 305 -2.55 16.23 4.44
N VAL A 306 -1.90 16.84 3.45
CA VAL A 306 -1.50 16.18 2.20
C VAL A 306 -0.39 15.17 2.49
N THR A 307 -0.54 13.95 1.96
CA THR A 307 0.51 12.92 1.99
C THR A 307 1.22 12.87 0.65
N LEU A 308 2.52 12.54 0.69
CA LEU A 308 3.33 12.26 -0.49
C LEU A 308 3.67 10.75 -0.56
N GLU A 309 3.49 10.14 -1.72
CA GLU A 309 3.92 8.75 -1.95
C GLU A 309 5.39 8.73 -2.35
N SER A 310 6.30 8.52 -1.40
CA SER A 310 7.73 8.56 -1.67
C SER A 310 8.25 7.19 -2.09
N CYS A 311 9.04 7.17 -3.17
CA CYS A 311 9.62 5.97 -3.78
C CYS A 311 11.16 6.05 -3.79
N PRO A 312 11.83 6.16 -2.63
CA PRO A 312 13.24 6.61 -2.58
C PRO A 312 14.23 5.63 -3.24
N ILE A 313 13.87 4.35 -3.41
CA ILE A 313 14.68 3.38 -4.16
C ILE A 313 14.52 3.55 -5.67
N SER A 314 13.30 3.87 -6.13
CA SER A 314 13.06 4.27 -7.52
C SER A 314 13.83 5.55 -7.83
N ASP A 315 13.70 6.58 -6.98
CA ASP A 315 14.35 7.88 -7.14
C ASP A 315 15.88 7.76 -7.36
N ILE A 316 16.58 6.97 -6.53
CA ILE A 316 18.04 6.80 -6.65
C ILE A 316 18.44 5.93 -7.85
N THR A 317 17.53 5.10 -8.35
CA THR A 317 17.78 4.21 -9.51
C THR A 317 17.54 4.96 -10.82
N VAL A 318 16.50 5.79 -10.86
CA VAL A 318 16.09 6.58 -12.02
C VAL A 318 16.93 7.86 -12.17
N TYR A 319 17.33 8.48 -11.06
CA TYR A 319 18.11 9.73 -11.07
C TYR A 319 19.48 9.59 -10.38
N PRO A 320 20.32 8.59 -10.72
CA PRO A 320 21.53 8.26 -9.96
C PRO A 320 22.60 9.37 -10.00
N ASN A 321 22.60 10.21 -11.03
CA ASN A 321 23.53 11.35 -11.13
C ASN A 321 23.16 12.49 -10.17
N GLU A 322 21.87 12.65 -9.87
CA GLU A 322 21.33 13.72 -9.03
C GLU A 322 21.13 13.27 -7.59
N ILE A 323 20.79 11.98 -7.43
CA ILE A 323 20.52 11.31 -6.17
C ILE A 323 21.41 10.04 -6.08
N PRO A 324 22.71 10.18 -5.79
CA PRO A 324 23.67 9.06 -5.83
C PRO A 324 23.42 7.95 -4.80
N GLY A 325 22.53 8.19 -3.84
CA GLY A 325 22.20 7.25 -2.78
C GLY A 325 21.21 7.84 -1.79
N LEU A 326 20.61 6.97 -0.98
CA LEU A 326 19.58 7.35 0.01
C LEU A 326 20.06 8.44 0.97
N ASP A 327 21.31 8.36 1.44
CA ASP A 327 21.90 9.33 2.37
C ASP A 327 22.20 10.70 1.72
N LYS A 328 22.11 10.78 0.38
CA LYS A 328 22.23 12.03 -0.40
C LYS A 328 20.90 12.54 -0.93
N HIS A 329 19.80 11.82 -0.70
CA HIS A 329 18.46 12.20 -1.14
C HIS A 329 17.86 13.27 -0.21
N LYS A 330 18.17 14.54 -0.49
CA LYS A 330 17.82 15.68 0.37
C LYS A 330 16.31 15.87 0.52
N GLN A 331 15.56 15.71 -0.57
CA GLN A 331 14.11 15.87 -0.58
C GLN A 331 13.46 14.79 0.28
N PHE A 332 13.88 13.53 0.13
CA PHE A 332 13.41 12.42 0.94
C PHE A 332 13.70 12.61 2.45
N ILE A 333 14.91 13.02 2.80
CA ILE A 333 15.29 13.31 4.21
C ILE A 333 14.37 14.39 4.79
N LYS A 334 14.12 15.46 4.03
CA LYS A 334 13.21 16.54 4.45
C LYS A 334 11.77 16.04 4.63
N PHE A 335 11.29 15.14 3.77
CA PHE A 335 9.97 14.55 3.93
C PHE A 335 9.85 13.68 5.19
N LEU A 336 10.89 12.92 5.53
CA LEU A 336 10.96 12.15 6.78
C LEU A 336 10.92 13.06 8.01
N GLU A 337 11.67 14.15 8.00
CA GLU A 337 11.67 15.16 9.07
C GLU A 337 10.29 15.79 9.25
N LYS A 338 9.59 16.06 8.14
CA LYS A 338 8.25 16.65 8.13
C LYS A 338 7.15 15.64 8.48
N GLN A 339 7.41 14.35 8.34
CA GLN A 339 6.50 13.23 8.60
C GLN A 339 5.27 13.21 7.68
N ILE A 340 5.45 13.58 6.41
CA ILE A 340 4.35 13.75 5.43
C ILE A 340 4.29 12.67 4.34
N ILE A 341 5.15 11.65 4.42
CA ILE A 341 5.26 10.61 3.38
C ILE A 341 4.70 9.26 3.81
N SER A 342 4.27 8.46 2.83
CA SER A 342 4.33 7.00 2.86
C SER A 342 5.57 6.50 2.09
N LEU A 343 6.04 5.28 2.38
CA LEU A 343 7.13 4.63 1.65
C LEU A 343 6.54 3.59 0.70
N ASN A 344 6.95 3.61 -0.57
CA ASN A 344 6.35 2.79 -1.63
C ASN A 344 7.42 2.22 -2.57
N SER A 345 7.05 1.20 -3.36
CA SER A 345 7.98 0.44 -4.18
C SER A 345 8.12 0.90 -5.63
N ASP A 346 7.10 1.57 -6.17
CA ASP A 346 7.00 1.98 -7.57
C ASP A 346 6.95 0.77 -8.52
N ASP A 347 8.08 0.37 -9.09
CA ASP A 347 8.20 -0.80 -9.96
C ASP A 347 9.02 -1.92 -9.31
N PRO A 348 8.46 -2.69 -8.36
CA PRO A 348 9.19 -3.67 -7.58
C PRO A 348 9.84 -4.81 -8.41
N ALA A 349 9.40 -5.06 -9.63
CA ALA A 349 10.02 -6.00 -10.57
C ALA A 349 11.39 -5.51 -11.06
N PHE A 350 11.65 -4.20 -10.99
CA PHE A 350 12.92 -3.56 -11.36
C PHE A 350 13.70 -3.13 -10.12
N PHE A 351 13.03 -2.47 -9.17
CA PHE A 351 13.68 -1.82 -8.02
C PHE A 351 13.65 -2.68 -6.75
N GLY A 352 12.86 -3.75 -6.73
CA GLY A 352 12.57 -4.56 -5.55
C GLY A 352 11.38 -4.04 -4.74
N GLY A 353 10.68 -4.94 -4.07
CA GLY A 353 9.47 -4.66 -3.30
C GLY A 353 9.63 -3.70 -2.12
N VAL A 354 8.52 -3.16 -1.62
CA VAL A 354 8.49 -2.18 -0.52
C VAL A 354 9.20 -2.63 0.76
N ASP A 355 9.30 -3.93 1.02
CA ASP A 355 10.09 -4.44 2.14
C ASP A 355 11.57 -4.06 2.02
N ARG A 356 12.13 -4.09 0.81
CA ARG A 356 13.49 -3.59 0.52
C ARG A 356 13.60 -2.11 0.85
N VAL A 357 12.60 -1.30 0.50
CA VAL A 357 12.58 0.14 0.79
C VAL A 357 12.70 0.37 2.29
N TYR A 358 11.83 -0.24 3.09
CA TYR A 358 11.85 -0.11 4.54
C TYR A 358 13.18 -0.59 5.15
N ARG A 359 13.70 -1.75 4.72
CA ARG A 359 15.00 -2.26 5.19
C ARG A 359 16.16 -1.34 4.86
N GLN A 360 16.21 -0.79 3.64
CA GLN A 360 17.31 0.08 3.23
C GLN A 360 17.25 1.44 3.90
N VAL A 361 16.07 2.04 4.05
CA VAL A 361 15.89 3.29 4.80
C VAL A 361 16.32 3.13 6.27
N PHE A 362 15.94 2.01 6.89
CA PHE A 362 16.35 1.68 8.26
C PHE A 362 17.87 1.43 8.38
N ALA A 363 18.43 0.61 7.50
CA ALA A 363 19.86 0.29 7.50
C ALA A 363 20.74 1.52 7.23
N ALA A 364 20.27 2.47 6.42
CA ALA A 364 20.92 3.76 6.19
C ALA A 364 20.80 4.73 7.38
N LYS A 365 20.08 4.34 8.45
CA LYS A 365 19.80 5.16 9.64
C LYS A 365 19.09 6.47 9.32
N LEU A 366 18.27 6.49 8.26
CA LEU A 366 17.48 7.66 7.88
C LEU A 366 16.16 7.76 8.65
N ALA A 367 15.62 6.63 9.08
CA ALA A 367 14.42 6.55 9.89
C ALA A 367 14.55 5.43 10.94
N ASP A 368 14.04 5.69 12.14
CA ASP A 368 13.85 4.65 13.16
C ASP A 368 12.50 3.91 12.98
N LEU A 369 12.22 2.93 13.85
CA LEU A 369 10.97 2.17 13.80
C LEU A 369 9.73 3.07 13.99
N GLN A 370 9.84 4.15 14.76
CA GLN A 370 8.72 5.08 15.00
C GLN A 370 8.39 5.85 13.73
N GLN A 371 9.40 6.37 13.03
CA GLN A 371 9.23 7.09 11.77
C GLN A 371 8.76 6.16 10.65
N LEU A 372 9.24 4.92 10.57
CA LEU A 372 8.73 3.94 9.60
C LEU A 372 7.26 3.57 9.86
N LEU A 373 6.86 3.47 11.12
CA LEU A 373 5.46 3.25 11.49
C LEU A 373 4.59 4.48 11.17
N GLN A 374 5.13 5.69 11.35
CA GLN A 374 4.49 6.93 10.89
C GLN A 374 4.24 6.92 9.38
N CYS A 375 5.23 6.49 8.57
CA CYS A 375 5.06 6.34 7.12
C CYS A 375 3.93 5.36 6.76
N THR A 376 3.81 4.28 7.54
CA THR A 376 2.75 3.29 7.39
C THR A 376 1.37 3.88 7.69
N VAL A 377 1.22 4.62 8.79
CA VAL A 377 -0.07 5.27 9.12
C VAL A 377 -0.41 6.37 8.10
N ASN A 378 0.59 7.09 7.60
CA ASN A 378 0.39 8.07 6.53
C ASN A 378 -0.19 7.42 5.27
N GLY A 379 0.27 6.24 4.89
CA GLY A 379 -0.30 5.51 3.75
C GLY A 379 -1.63 4.79 4.04
N LEU A 380 -1.99 4.52 5.30
CA LEU A 380 -3.35 4.09 5.64
C LEU A 380 -4.37 5.22 5.53
N LEU A 381 -3.92 6.47 5.68
CA LEU A 381 -4.72 7.68 5.73
C LEU A 381 -4.17 8.74 4.76
N PRO A 382 -4.04 8.44 3.45
CA PRO A 382 -3.26 9.29 2.55
C PRO A 382 -3.99 10.59 2.20
N ALA A 383 -5.32 10.52 2.04
CA ALA A 383 -6.13 11.65 1.62
C ALA A 383 -6.23 12.74 2.68
N GLN A 384 -6.24 13.99 2.21
CA GLN A 384 -6.45 15.16 3.06
C GLN A 384 -7.79 15.14 3.80
N HIS A 385 -7.82 15.79 4.97
CA HIS A 385 -9.01 15.86 5.83
C HIS A 385 -10.25 16.37 5.10
N ALA A 386 -10.10 17.41 4.26
CA ALA A 386 -11.21 18.00 3.52
C ALA A 386 -11.90 16.98 2.60
N THR A 387 -11.12 16.15 1.92
CA THR A 387 -11.64 15.06 1.08
C THR A 387 -12.40 14.04 1.91
N GLN A 388 -11.90 13.66 3.09
CA GLN A 388 -12.57 12.69 3.94
C GLN A 388 -13.92 13.19 4.46
N GLU A 389 -14.02 14.47 4.83
CA GLU A 389 -15.30 15.09 5.21
C GLU A 389 -16.27 15.18 4.03
N GLU A 390 -15.77 15.51 2.83
CA GLU A 390 -16.59 15.53 1.61
C GLU A 390 -17.18 14.14 1.31
N LEU A 391 -16.35 13.09 1.37
CA LEU A 391 -16.78 11.72 1.12
C LEU A 391 -17.71 11.19 2.22
N LYS A 392 -17.48 11.56 3.48
CA LYS A 392 -18.38 11.23 4.59
C LYS A 392 -19.80 11.75 4.35
N GLN A 393 -19.91 12.95 3.79
CA GLN A 393 -21.19 13.61 3.53
C GLN A 393 -21.86 13.10 2.24
N ASN A 394 -21.10 12.98 1.15
CA ASN A 394 -21.66 12.73 -0.19
C ASN A 394 -21.59 11.25 -0.61
N GLN A 395 -20.67 10.47 -0.05
CA GLN A 395 -20.38 9.08 -0.42
C GLN A 395 -20.22 8.18 0.82
N PRO A 396 -21.23 8.11 1.72
CA PRO A 396 -21.09 7.49 3.04
C PRO A 396 -20.77 5.99 2.99
N VAL A 397 -21.23 5.26 1.98
CA VAL A 397 -20.92 3.82 1.82
C VAL A 397 -19.43 3.61 1.50
N PHE A 398 -18.90 4.40 0.56
CA PHE A 398 -17.47 4.38 0.24
C PHE A 398 -16.63 4.79 1.45
N TYR A 399 -16.99 5.90 2.10
CA TYR A 399 -16.33 6.37 3.31
C TYR A 399 -16.28 5.29 4.41
N GLN A 400 -17.41 4.60 4.66
CA GLN A 400 -17.47 3.51 5.63
C GLN A 400 -16.58 2.32 5.24
N ASP A 401 -16.45 2.00 3.95
CA ASP A 401 -15.52 0.96 3.51
C ASP A 401 -14.06 1.36 3.79
N GLN A 402 -13.66 2.57 3.39
CA GLN A 402 -12.33 3.10 3.64
C GLN A 402 -12.03 3.19 5.15
N GLN A 403 -13.01 3.59 5.96
CA GLN A 403 -12.92 3.61 7.42
C GLN A 403 -12.65 2.21 8.00
N ARG A 404 -13.32 1.17 7.49
CA ARG A 404 -13.10 -0.20 7.93
C ARG A 404 -11.70 -0.70 7.57
N ILE A 405 -11.23 -0.41 6.36
CA ILE A 405 -9.87 -0.76 5.91
C ILE A 405 -8.83 -0.06 6.79
N ALA A 406 -8.95 1.24 7.00
CA ALA A 406 -8.06 2.02 7.85
C ALA A 406 -8.06 1.49 9.29
N MET A 407 -9.24 1.19 9.87
CA MET A 407 -9.35 0.64 11.22
C MET A 407 -8.67 -0.74 11.33
N ALA A 408 -8.86 -1.62 10.35
CA ALA A 408 -8.17 -2.91 10.32
C ALA A 408 -6.65 -2.74 10.24
N GLY A 409 -6.17 -1.77 9.45
CA GLY A 409 -4.74 -1.41 9.38
C GLY A 409 -4.20 -0.86 10.70
N LEU A 410 -4.92 0.06 11.33
CA LEU A 410 -4.53 0.66 12.61
C LEU A 410 -4.48 -0.36 13.75
N LEU A 411 -5.35 -1.38 13.74
CA LEU A 411 -5.27 -2.50 14.69
C LEU A 411 -4.01 -3.35 14.47
N LYS A 412 -3.52 -3.50 13.23
CA LYS A 412 -2.25 -4.19 12.92
C LYS A 412 -1.05 -3.35 13.38
N VAL A 413 -1.15 -2.03 13.24
CA VAL A 413 -0.19 -1.06 13.81
C VAL A 413 -0.18 -1.13 15.34
N GLN A 414 -1.34 -1.19 15.98
CA GLN A 414 -1.49 -1.35 17.44
C GLN A 414 -0.96 -2.71 17.93
N PHE A 415 -1.20 -3.79 17.18
CA PHE A 415 -0.60 -5.09 17.46
C PHE A 415 0.94 -4.99 17.51
N PHE A 416 1.54 -4.32 16.53
CA PHE A 416 2.98 -4.11 16.49
C PHE A 416 3.48 -3.21 17.64
N GLN A 417 2.68 -2.21 18.05
CA GLN A 417 2.97 -1.41 19.26
C GLN A 417 3.07 -2.32 20.49
N TYR A 418 2.09 -3.18 20.74
CA TYR A 418 2.12 -4.14 21.86
C TYR A 418 3.31 -5.09 21.78
N TYR A 419 3.61 -5.61 20.58
CA TYR A 419 4.79 -6.44 20.37
C TYR A 419 6.08 -5.70 20.78
N CYS A 420 6.25 -4.45 20.34
CA CYS A 420 7.40 -3.63 20.71
C CYS A 420 7.47 -3.36 22.22
N MET A 421 6.34 -3.10 22.89
CA MET A 421 6.26 -2.88 24.34
C MET A 421 6.75 -4.08 25.16
N MET A 422 6.63 -5.29 24.61
CA MET A 422 7.09 -6.52 25.26
C MET A 422 8.62 -6.70 25.20
N LEU A 423 9.28 -6.15 24.17
CA LEU A 423 10.69 -6.47 23.85
C LEU A 423 11.66 -6.28 25.02
N PRO A 424 11.64 -5.17 25.79
CA PRO A 424 12.57 -5.00 26.91
C PRO A 424 12.43 -6.08 27.99
N ALA A 425 11.20 -6.53 28.25
CA ALA A 425 10.92 -7.52 29.28
C ALA A 425 11.40 -8.94 28.90
N LEU A 426 11.66 -9.20 27.62
CA LEU A 426 12.19 -10.49 27.17
C LEU A 426 13.57 -10.81 27.80
N LEU A 427 14.36 -9.78 28.12
CA LEU A 427 15.69 -9.95 28.75
C LEU A 427 15.61 -10.53 30.17
N ASN A 428 14.44 -10.45 30.81
CA ASN A 428 14.21 -10.98 32.15
C ASN A 428 13.79 -12.46 32.15
N LEU A 429 13.58 -13.05 30.97
CA LEU A 429 13.17 -14.45 30.83
C LEU A 429 14.38 -15.36 30.56
N SER A 430 14.12 -16.68 30.52
CA SER A 430 15.07 -17.61 29.93
C SER A 430 15.21 -17.35 28.42
N SER A 431 16.38 -17.64 27.84
CA SER A 431 16.61 -17.50 26.39
C SER A 431 15.58 -18.28 25.56
N GLU A 432 15.16 -19.46 26.02
CA GLU A 432 14.14 -20.28 25.36
C GLU A 432 12.77 -19.59 25.35
N SER A 433 12.32 -19.12 26.51
CA SER A 433 11.08 -18.36 26.67
C SER A 433 11.08 -17.07 25.84
N ALA A 434 12.19 -16.33 25.86
CA ALA A 434 12.35 -15.11 25.09
C ALA A 434 12.25 -15.36 23.57
N LYS A 435 12.83 -16.46 23.07
CA LYS A 435 12.72 -16.87 21.66
C LYS A 435 11.28 -17.17 21.26
N LYS A 436 10.51 -17.87 22.10
CA LYS A 436 9.09 -18.16 21.82
C LYS A 436 8.30 -16.86 21.64
N LEU A 437 8.47 -15.90 22.54
CA LEU A 437 7.76 -14.62 22.49
C LEU A 437 8.25 -13.71 21.35
N PHE A 438 9.55 -13.70 21.05
CA PHE A 438 10.13 -12.95 19.93
C PHE A 438 9.64 -13.47 18.56
N ALA A 439 9.28 -14.76 18.45
CA ALA A 439 8.75 -15.34 17.22
C ALA A 439 7.35 -14.78 16.85
N ILE A 440 6.61 -14.20 17.80
CA ILE A 440 5.30 -13.59 17.56
C ILE A 440 5.38 -12.58 16.40
N ASN A 441 4.39 -12.61 15.52
CA ASN A 441 4.24 -11.66 14.43
C ASN A 441 2.76 -11.55 14.05
N LEU A 442 2.45 -10.68 13.07
CA LEU A 442 1.07 -10.50 12.62
C LEU A 442 0.42 -11.79 12.09
N LYS A 443 1.15 -12.83 11.70
CA LYS A 443 0.58 -14.11 11.24
C LYS A 443 0.39 -15.12 12.39
N THR A 444 0.76 -14.78 13.62
CA THR A 444 0.50 -15.62 14.81
C THR A 444 -1.01 -15.67 15.08
N SER A 445 -1.56 -16.88 15.19
CA SER A 445 -3.00 -17.10 15.38
C SER A 445 -3.50 -16.65 16.75
N GLU A 446 -4.81 -16.36 16.84
CA GLU A 446 -5.49 -16.09 18.12
C GLU A 446 -5.28 -17.21 19.15
N ALA A 447 -5.37 -18.48 18.71
CA ALA A 447 -5.18 -19.64 19.57
C ALA A 447 -3.75 -19.68 20.15
N SER A 448 -2.73 -19.47 19.29
CA SER A 448 -1.33 -19.43 19.72
C SER A 448 -1.06 -18.26 20.69
N LEU A 449 -1.67 -17.09 20.47
CA LEU A 449 -1.55 -15.97 21.41
C LEU A 449 -2.22 -16.27 22.75
N ALA A 450 -3.38 -16.94 22.74
CA ALA A 450 -4.07 -17.35 23.96
C ALA A 450 -3.28 -18.41 24.74
N GLU A 451 -2.66 -19.36 24.06
CA GLU A 451 -1.74 -20.35 24.65
C GLU A 451 -0.54 -19.67 25.30
N LEU A 452 0.14 -18.77 24.56
CA LEU A 452 1.27 -18.00 25.09
C LEU A 452 0.85 -17.14 26.29
N LEU A 453 -0.31 -16.47 26.23
CA LEU A 453 -0.83 -15.71 27.35
C LEU A 453 -1.06 -16.60 28.58
N SER A 454 -1.62 -17.80 28.39
CA SER A 454 -1.82 -18.75 29.49
C SER A 454 -0.50 -19.29 30.05
N GLU A 455 0.49 -19.58 29.19
CA GLU A 455 1.82 -20.06 29.59
C GLU A 455 2.58 -19.01 30.40
N PHE A 456 2.55 -17.75 29.96
CA PHE A 456 3.39 -16.69 30.52
C PHE A 456 2.73 -15.87 31.63
N ARG A 457 1.39 -15.83 31.73
CA ARG A 457 0.69 -15.07 32.79
C ARG A 457 1.15 -15.37 34.23
N PRO A 458 1.48 -16.61 34.63
CA PRO A 458 1.91 -16.89 35.99
C PRO A 458 3.36 -16.50 36.31
N VAL A 459 4.20 -16.29 35.28
CA VAL A 459 5.67 -16.21 35.41
C VAL A 459 6.29 -14.97 34.79
N ALA A 460 5.53 -14.24 33.97
CA ALA A 460 6.01 -13.09 33.23
C ALA A 460 5.64 -11.77 33.92
N ASP A 461 6.45 -10.75 33.65
CA ASP A 461 6.18 -9.37 34.02
C ASP A 461 4.81 -8.91 33.48
N GLU A 462 4.18 -7.97 34.18
CA GLU A 462 2.88 -7.40 33.81
C GLU A 462 2.87 -6.85 32.37
N SER A 463 4.01 -6.30 31.91
CA SER A 463 4.20 -5.82 30.54
C SER A 463 4.01 -6.90 29.48
N ILE A 464 4.50 -8.12 29.70
CA ILE A 464 4.34 -9.25 28.76
C ILE A 464 2.88 -9.70 28.71
N SER A 465 2.25 -9.84 29.88
CA SER A 465 0.84 -10.24 29.97
C SER A 465 -0.08 -9.21 29.30
N ASN A 466 0.18 -7.91 29.51
CA ASN A 466 -0.56 -6.83 28.89
C ASN A 466 -0.34 -6.78 27.38
N ALA A 467 0.88 -6.98 26.90
CA ALA A 467 1.19 -7.03 25.46
C ALA A 467 0.50 -8.22 24.76
N LEU A 468 0.58 -9.43 25.34
CA LEU A 468 -0.08 -10.62 24.80
C LEU A 468 -1.60 -10.47 24.77
N SER A 469 -2.19 -9.96 25.85
CA SER A 469 -3.63 -9.66 25.91
C SER A 469 -4.03 -8.60 24.87
N GLY A 470 -3.24 -7.53 24.73
CA GLY A 470 -3.48 -6.48 23.74
C GLY A 470 -3.41 -7.00 22.30
N MET A 471 -2.36 -7.75 21.96
CA MET A 471 -2.21 -8.41 20.66
C MET A 471 -3.37 -9.35 20.34
N LEU A 472 -3.83 -10.15 21.32
CA LEU A 472 -4.99 -11.03 21.16
C LEU A 472 -6.29 -10.24 20.89
N GLN A 473 -6.51 -9.14 21.62
CA GLN A 473 -7.66 -8.26 21.38
C GLN A 473 -7.62 -7.60 20.00
N CYS A 474 -6.46 -7.12 19.57
CA CYS A 474 -6.27 -6.61 18.21
C CYS A 474 -6.63 -7.69 17.18
N LYS A 475 -6.14 -8.93 17.38
CA LYS A 475 -6.39 -10.05 16.48
C LYS A 475 -7.86 -10.39 16.29
N CYS A 476 -8.61 -10.51 17.39
CA CYS A 476 -10.05 -10.77 17.34
C CYS A 476 -10.80 -9.70 16.53
N LYS A 477 -10.43 -8.42 16.69
CA LYS A 477 -11.04 -7.30 15.94
C LYS A 477 -10.63 -7.29 14.47
N ILE A 478 -9.35 -7.57 14.18
CA ILE A 478 -8.83 -7.70 12.80
C ILE A 478 -9.62 -8.75 12.05
N ARG A 479 -9.81 -9.95 12.62
CA ARG A 479 -10.59 -11.02 11.98
C ARG A 479 -11.99 -10.57 11.57
N SER A 480 -12.74 -9.96 12.50
CA SER A 480 -14.10 -9.50 12.22
C SER A 480 -14.15 -8.41 11.14
N LEU A 481 -13.19 -7.47 11.14
CA LEU A 481 -13.11 -6.43 10.12
C LEU A 481 -12.68 -6.99 8.76
N SER A 482 -11.69 -7.88 8.73
CA SER A 482 -11.24 -8.54 7.50
C SER A 482 -12.35 -9.35 6.84
N GLN A 483 -13.19 -10.04 7.63
CA GLN A 483 -14.38 -10.72 7.12
C GLN A 483 -15.39 -9.74 6.51
N ALA A 484 -15.64 -8.60 7.17
CA ALA A 484 -16.53 -7.57 6.63
C ALA A 484 -15.98 -6.95 5.34
N ILE A 485 -14.67 -6.70 5.26
CA ILE A 485 -14.01 -6.16 4.06
C ILE A 485 -14.04 -7.20 2.93
N LEU A 486 -13.85 -8.49 3.22
CA LEU A 486 -13.99 -9.57 2.25
C LEU A 486 -15.41 -9.59 1.69
N GLN A 487 -16.43 -9.53 2.56
CA GLN A 487 -17.82 -9.49 2.11
C GLN A 487 -18.09 -8.29 1.20
N THR A 488 -17.65 -7.08 1.58
CA THR A 488 -17.76 -5.91 0.70
C THR A 488 -17.03 -6.12 -0.63
N THR A 489 -15.84 -6.72 -0.61
CA THR A 489 -15.05 -6.98 -1.83
C THR A 489 -15.80 -7.93 -2.78
N VAL A 490 -16.41 -8.99 -2.24
CA VAL A 490 -17.26 -9.94 -2.99
C VAL A 490 -18.50 -9.24 -3.55
N ASP A 491 -19.16 -8.41 -2.75
CA ASP A 491 -20.38 -7.72 -3.17
C ASP A 491 -20.09 -6.70 -4.28
N LEU A 492 -19.00 -5.94 -4.17
CA LEU A 492 -18.55 -5.02 -5.22
C LEU A 492 -18.22 -5.76 -6.53
N HIS A 493 -17.57 -6.93 -6.44
CA HIS A 493 -17.31 -7.75 -7.61
C HIS A 493 -18.61 -8.27 -8.27
N LYS A 494 -19.60 -8.71 -7.47
CA LYS A 494 -20.91 -9.13 -7.98
C LYS A 494 -21.67 -7.99 -8.65
N ILE A 495 -21.68 -6.81 -8.04
CA ILE A 495 -22.29 -5.60 -8.62
C ILE A 495 -21.66 -5.27 -9.96
N TYR A 496 -20.32 -5.37 -10.04
CA TYR A 496 -19.58 -5.14 -11.27
C TYR A 496 -20.03 -6.08 -12.40
N ILE A 497 -20.07 -7.41 -12.14
CA ILE A 497 -20.53 -8.40 -13.12
C ILE A 497 -21.95 -8.07 -13.60
N GLN A 498 -22.89 -7.86 -12.67
CA GLN A 498 -24.28 -7.59 -13.00
C GLN A 498 -24.46 -6.34 -13.89
N LYS A 499 -23.66 -5.28 -13.64
CA LYS A 499 -23.74 -4.06 -14.44
C LYS A 499 -23.15 -4.24 -15.84
N CYS A 500 -22.08 -5.02 -15.98
CA CYS A 500 -21.50 -5.33 -17.30
C CYS A 500 -22.48 -6.17 -18.15
N GLU A 501 -23.13 -7.19 -17.56
CA GLU A 501 -24.15 -7.99 -18.25
C GLU A 501 -25.31 -7.14 -18.77
N ASN A 502 -25.84 -6.23 -17.95
CA ASN A 502 -26.91 -5.34 -18.36
C ASN A 502 -26.49 -4.37 -19.49
N ALA A 503 -25.22 -3.94 -19.52
CA ALA A 503 -24.71 -3.09 -20.57
C ALA A 503 -24.63 -3.83 -21.92
N GLU A 504 -24.22 -5.09 -21.91
CA GLU A 504 -24.18 -5.96 -23.11
C GLU A 504 -25.58 -6.25 -23.64
N THR A 505 -26.55 -6.60 -22.78
CA THR A 505 -27.93 -6.87 -23.22
C THR A 505 -28.65 -5.67 -23.83
N ASN A 506 -28.27 -4.44 -23.44
CA ASN A 506 -28.84 -3.22 -24.01
C ASN A 506 -28.15 -2.81 -25.33
N GLN A 507 -26.98 -3.39 -25.65
CA GLN A 507 -26.30 -3.20 -26.94
C GLN A 507 -26.81 -4.22 -27.99
N ASP A 508 -27.16 -5.44 -27.57
CA ASP A 508 -27.67 -6.51 -28.46
C ASP A 508 -29.06 -6.23 -29.06
N ASP A 509 -29.84 -5.30 -28.51
CA ASP A 509 -31.08 -4.82 -29.15
C ASP A 509 -30.81 -3.95 -30.41
N ASN A 510 -29.54 -3.64 -30.74
CA ASN A 510 -29.16 -2.89 -31.93
C ASN A 510 -28.27 -3.63 -32.94
N GLU A 511 -27.62 -4.76 -32.61
CA GLU A 511 -26.88 -5.56 -33.59
C GLU A 511 -26.94 -7.06 -33.26
N ALA A 512 -27.82 -7.78 -33.95
CA ALA A 512 -27.86 -9.24 -33.92
C ALA A 512 -26.80 -9.81 -34.88
N ASP A 513 -25.67 -10.29 -34.35
CA ASP A 513 -25.12 -11.63 -34.65
C ASP A 513 -23.82 -11.92 -33.85
N ASP A 514 -23.72 -13.17 -33.37
CA ASP A 514 -22.58 -13.83 -32.75
C ASP A 514 -22.13 -13.39 -31.32
N LYS A 515 -22.56 -14.17 -30.31
CA LYS A 515 -21.66 -15.07 -29.53
C LYS A 515 -22.39 -15.80 -28.40
N ASN A 516 -22.15 -17.11 -28.33
CA ASN A 516 -22.66 -18.02 -27.31
C ASN A 516 -21.45 -18.70 -26.64
N ASP A 517 -20.77 -17.99 -25.72
CA ASP A 517 -19.67 -18.54 -24.91
C ASP A 517 -19.54 -17.89 -23.51
N PHE A 518 -20.13 -16.71 -23.30
CA PHE A 518 -20.01 -15.95 -22.04
C PHE A 518 -20.78 -16.59 -20.86
N GLY A 519 -21.92 -17.23 -21.13
CA GLY A 519 -22.78 -17.83 -20.08
C GLY A 519 -22.13 -18.97 -19.29
N HIS A 520 -21.12 -19.66 -19.84
CA HIS A 520 -20.47 -20.78 -19.18
C HIS A 520 -19.40 -20.37 -18.14
N ALA A 521 -18.66 -19.28 -18.37
CA ALA A 521 -17.65 -18.79 -17.43
C ALA A 521 -18.26 -18.14 -16.17
N VAL A 522 -19.41 -17.48 -16.32
CA VAL A 522 -20.11 -16.77 -15.24
C VAL A 522 -20.84 -17.73 -14.29
N ALA A 523 -21.51 -18.76 -14.83
CA ALA A 523 -22.17 -19.78 -14.01
C ALA A 523 -21.17 -20.51 -13.09
N SER A 524 -19.94 -20.76 -13.58
CA SER A 524 -18.85 -21.33 -12.79
C SER A 524 -18.40 -20.39 -11.66
N SER A 525 -18.38 -19.08 -11.88
CA SER A 525 -17.94 -18.08 -10.91
C SER A 525 -18.97 -17.87 -9.78
N ILE A 526 -20.27 -17.83 -10.11
CA ILE A 526 -21.35 -17.70 -9.11
C ILE A 526 -21.49 -18.98 -8.27
N LEU A 527 -21.33 -20.17 -8.88
CA LEU A 527 -21.34 -21.45 -8.15
C LEU A 527 -20.14 -21.60 -7.23
N CYS A 528 -18.95 -21.12 -7.63
CA CYS A 528 -17.76 -21.10 -6.78
C CYS A 528 -17.95 -20.16 -5.58
N LEU A 529 -18.51 -18.95 -5.80
CA LEU A 529 -18.77 -17.98 -4.72
C LEU A 529 -19.83 -18.46 -3.71
N ASN A 530 -20.86 -19.19 -4.14
CA ASN A 530 -21.89 -19.72 -3.24
C ASN A 530 -21.43 -20.95 -2.43
N GLY A 531 -20.47 -21.73 -2.93
CA GLY A 531 -19.86 -22.83 -2.20
C GLY A 531 -18.74 -22.40 -1.23
N MET A 532 -18.29 -21.15 -1.30
CA MET A 532 -17.18 -20.59 -0.51
C MET A 532 -17.62 -19.71 0.69
N LEU A 533 -18.91 -19.41 0.80
CA LEU A 533 -19.51 -18.64 1.92
C LEU A 533 -20.18 -19.54 2.98
N SER A 534 -20.12 -20.87 2.81
CA SER A 534 -20.52 -21.90 3.79
C SER A 534 -19.28 -22.55 4.39
#